data_AF-A0A926Z7U7-F1
#
_entry.id   AF-A0A926Z7U7-F1
#
_cell.length_a   1.000
_cell.length_b   1.000
_cell.length_c   1.000
_cell.angle_alpha   90.00
_cell.angle_beta   90.00
_cell.angle_gamma   90.00
#
_symmetry.space_group_name_H-M   'P 1'
#
loop_
_entity.id
_entity.type
_entity.pdbx_description
1 polymer ?
#
loop_
_entity_poly.entity_id
_entity_poly.type
_entity_poly.pdbx_seq_one_letter_code
_entity_poly.pdbx_strand_id
1 'polypeptide(L)' 'MSHHPKGKAETARQIALNMMRSNIYAELIAQFTGLILKKAQKLQKVFIQKSKMPKSSNPKRSPTLWV' A
#
# COMPACT_ATOMS: atom_id res chain seq x y z
N MET A 1 -20.36 -11.13 22.10
CA MET A 1 -19.26 -10.23 21.65
C MET A 1 -18.46 -10.97 20.58
N SER A 2 -18.68 -10.70 19.30
CA SER A 2 -18.00 -11.42 18.21
C SER A 2 -16.55 -10.92 18.10
N HIS A 3 -15.58 -11.76 18.42
CA HIS A 3 -14.16 -11.44 18.25
C HIS A 3 -13.89 -11.32 16.74
N HIS A 4 -13.59 -10.12 16.25
CA HIS A 4 -13.28 -9.85 14.84
C HIS A 4 -11.76 -9.98 14.57
N PRO A 5 -11.25 -11.16 14.17
CA PRO A 5 -9.87 -11.27 13.66
C PRO A 5 -9.65 -10.44 12.37
N LYS A 6 -10.73 -10.04 11.69
CA LYS A 6 -10.71 -9.24 10.46
C LYS A 6 -10.17 -7.81 10.67
N GLY A 7 -10.57 -7.14 11.75
CA GLY A 7 -10.18 -5.75 12.00
C GLY A 7 -8.67 -5.59 12.23
N LYS A 8 -8.08 -6.45 13.07
CA LYS A 8 -6.63 -6.43 13.36
C LYS A 8 -5.79 -6.69 12.11
N ALA A 9 -6.22 -7.63 11.26
CA ALA A 9 -5.53 -7.94 10.01
C ALA A 9 -5.60 -6.79 8.99
N GLU A 10 -6.73 -6.08 8.93
CA GLU A 10 -6.90 -4.91 8.07
C GLU A 10 -6.05 -3.73 8.55
N THR A 11 -6.02 -3.45 9.86
CA THR A 11 -5.15 -2.42 10.44
C THR A 11 -3.68 -2.71 10.14
N ALA A 12 -3.22 -3.95 10.37
CA ALA A 12 -1.85 -4.38 10.07
C ALA A 12 -1.49 -4.17 8.58
N ARG A 13 -2.44 -4.46 7.68
CA ARG A 13 -2.27 -4.25 6.24
C ARG A 13 -2.11 -2.77 5.88
N GLN A 14 -2.92 -1.89 6.45
CA GLN A 14 -2.82 -0.43 6.19
C GLN A 14 -1.50 0.14 6.70
N ILE A 15 -1.07 -0.26 7.90
CA ILE A 15 0.24 0.14 8.46
C ILE A 15 1.37 -0.34 7.54
N ALA A 16 1.33 -1.61 7.13
CA ALA A 16 2.32 -2.16 6.20
C ALA A 16 2.39 -1.39 4.87
N LEU A 17 1.25 -1.01 4.30
CA LEU A 17 1.21 -0.21 3.06
C LEU A 17 1.84 1.18 3.24
N ASN A 18 1.60 1.84 4.38
CA ASN A 18 2.21 3.14 4.68
C ASN A 18 3.73 3.02 4.90
N MET A 19 4.20 1.95 5.55
CA MET A 19 5.63 1.66 5.69
C MET A 19 6.30 1.38 4.34
N MET A 20 5.65 0.63 3.44
CA MET A 20 6.16 0.37 2.08
C MET A 20 6.29 1.65 1.24
N ARG A 21 5.35 2.60 1.39
CA ARG A 21 5.46 3.93 0.77
C ARG A 21 6.68 4.70 1.24
N SER A 22 7.12 4.45 2.48
CA SER A 22 8.32 5.04 3.08
C SER A 22 9.59 4.23 2.79
N ASN A 23 9.54 3.32 1.80
CA ASN A 23 10.64 2.43 1.39
C ASN A 23 11.17 1.52 2.51
N ILE A 24 10.33 1.15 3.48
CA ILE A 24 10.70 0.21 4.55
C ILE A 24 10.66 -1.24 4.06
N TYR A 25 11.63 -2.04 4.48
CA TYR A 25 11.79 -3.45 4.10
C TYR A 25 10.73 -4.36 4.73
N ALA A 26 10.37 -5.44 4.02
CA ALA A 26 9.34 -6.40 4.43
C ALA A 26 9.61 -7.08 5.78
N GLU A 27 10.89 -7.21 6.16
CA GLU A 27 11.30 -7.78 7.45
C GLU A 27 10.90 -6.88 8.63
N LEU A 28 11.18 -5.58 8.54
CA LEU A 28 10.75 -4.61 9.55
C LEU A 28 9.23 -4.52 9.60
N ILE A 29 8.57 -4.53 8.45
CA ILE A 29 7.11 -4.55 8.38
C ILE A 29 6.54 -5.76 9.12
N ALA A 30 7.10 -6.96 8.93
CA ALA A 30 6.67 -8.17 9.62
C ALA A 30 6.79 -8.03 11.15
N GLN A 31 7.91 -7.47 11.62
CA GLN A 31 8.16 -7.23 13.04
C GLN A 31 7.17 -6.23 13.64
N PHE A 32 6.91 -5.11 12.98
CA PHE A 32 6.04 -4.06 13.52
C PHE A 32 4.55 -4.35 13.40
N THR A 33 4.13 -5.11 12.38
CA THR A 33 2.70 -5.34 12.10
C THR A 33 2.20 -6.71 12.57
N GLY A 34 3.10 -7.59 13.01
CA GLY A 34 2.79 -8.98 13.32
C GLY A 34 2.39 -9.81 12.09
N LEU A 35 2.65 -9.30 10.88
CA LEU A 35 2.44 -10.05 9.64
C LEU A 35 3.52 -11.12 9.49
N ILE A 36 3.12 -12.30 9.02
CA ILE A 36 4.07 -13.33 8.59
C ILE A 36 4.95 -12.74 7.48
N LEU A 37 6.27 -12.93 7.54
CA LEU A 37 7.24 -12.40 6.58
C LEU A 37 6.83 -12.68 5.12
N LYS A 38 6.37 -13.89 4.82
CA LYS A 38 5.86 -14.28 3.49
C LYS A 38 4.68 -13.41 3.02
N LYS A 39 3.79 -13.01 3.93
CA LYS A 39 2.67 -12.09 3.62
C LYS A 39 3.17 -10.67 3.39
N ALA A 40 4.12 -10.20 4.21
CA ALA A 40 4.74 -8.88 4.02
C ALA A 40 5.50 -8.80 2.68
N GLN A 41 6.26 -9.82 2.32
CA GLN A 41 6.95 -9.92 1.03
C GLN A 41 5.98 -9.96 -0.16
N LYS A 42 4.89 -10.74 -0.06
CA LYS A 42 3.86 -10.78 -1.10
C LYS A 42 3.20 -9.40 -1.28
N LEU A 43 2.88 -8.73 -0.17
CA LEU A 43 2.31 -7.39 -0.17
C LEU A 43 3.27 -6.37 -0.80
N GLN A 44 4.57 -6.46 -0.49
CA GLN A 44 5.61 -5.60 -1.05
C GLN A 44 5.74 -5.77 -2.58
N LYS A 45 5.73 -7.01 -3.08
CA LYS A 45 5.75 -7.29 -4.52
C LYS A 45 4.56 -6.68 -5.25
N VAL A 46 3.35 -6.82 -4.69
CA VAL A 46 2.12 -6.22 -5.25
C VAL A 46 2.21 -4.69 -5.23
N PHE A 47 2.73 -4.10 -4.16
CA PHE A 47 2.92 -2.65 -4.05
C PHE A 47 3.89 -2.13 -5.12
N ILE A 48 5.05 -2.77 -5.29
CA ILE A 48 6.05 -2.42 -6.30
C ILE A 48 5.48 -2.58 -7.73
N GLN A 49 4.68 -3.62 -7.97
CA GLN A 49 4.02 -3.80 -9.27
C GLN A 49 3.02 -2.69 -9.57
N LYS A 50 2.24 -2.27 -8.56
CA LYS A 50 1.31 -1.13 -8.66
C LYS A 50 2.02 0.21 -8.81
N SER A 51 3.17 0.42 -8.17
CA SER A 51 3.95 1.66 -8.32
C SER A 51 4.63 1.78 -9.67
N LYS A 52 4.92 0.65 -10.33
CA LYS A 52 5.51 0.58 -11.68
C LYS A 52 4.50 0.75 -12.81
N MET A 53 3.20 0.64 -12.54
CA MET A 53 2.22 1.06 -13.53
C MET A 53 2.34 2.57 -13.70
N PRO A 54 2.60 3.09 -14.91
CA PRO A 54 2.52 4.53 -15.14
C PRO A 54 1.12 4.94 -14.68
N LYS A 55 1.04 5.86 -13.72
CA LYS A 55 -0.21 6.53 -13.39
C LYS A 55 -0.74 7.01 -14.74
N SER A 56 -1.84 6.43 -15.21
CA SER A 56 -2.49 6.84 -16.45
C SER A 56 -2.52 8.36 -16.42
N SER A 57 -1.70 8.95 -17.28
CA SER A 57 -1.65 10.37 -17.48
C SER A 57 -3.04 10.73 -17.95
N ASN A 58 -3.80 11.43 -17.12
CA ASN A 58 -4.92 12.23 -17.59
C ASN A 58 -4.35 13.63 -17.86
N PRO A 59 -3.82 13.94 -19.06
CA PRO A 59 -3.69 15.32 -19.47
C PRO A 59 -5.04 15.69 -20.08
N LYS A 60 -5.92 16.27 -19.28
CA LYS A 60 -6.95 17.18 -19.82
C LYS A 60 -7.22 18.30 -18.84
N ARG A 61 -6.15 19.02 -18.48
CA ARG A 61 -6.27 20.47 -18.35
C ARG A 61 -6.50 20.98 -19.78
N SER A 62 -7.76 21.17 -20.16
CA SER A 62 -8.06 21.99 -21.34
C SER A 62 -7.57 23.41 -21.05
N PRO A 63 -6.76 24.00 -21.93
CA PRO A 63 -6.39 25.41 -21.83
C PRO A 63 -7.46 26.29 -22.49
N THR A 64 -7.87 27.35 -21.79
CA THR A 64 -8.30 28.68 -22.29
C THR A 64 -9.62 28.70 -23.11
N LEU A 65 -10.49 29.73 -23.11
CA LEU A 65 -10.33 31.19 -23.15
C LEU A 65 -11.41 31.91 -22.33
N TRP A 66 -11.02 33.01 -21.68
CA TRP A 66 -11.89 34.18 -21.51
C TRP A 66 -12.13 34.80 -22.90
N VAL A 67 -13.39 34.95 -23.28
CA VAL A 67 -13.88 36.01 -24.17
C VAL A 67 -15.28 36.40 -23.72
#